data_AF-A0A6J2XT46-F1
#
_entry.id   AF-A0A6J2XT46-F1
#
_cell.length_a   1.000
_cell.length_b   1.000
_cell.length_c   1.000
_cell.angle_alpha   90.00
_cell.angle_beta   90.00
_cell.angle_gamma   90.00
#
_symmetry.space_group_name_H-M   'P 1'
#
loop_
_entity.id
_entity.type
_entity.pdbx_description
1 polymer ?
#
loop_
_entity_poly.entity_id
_entity_poly.type
_entity_poly.pdbx_seq_one_letter_code
_entity_poly.pdbx_strand_id
1 'polypeptide(L)'
;MEEELAIYCRDLDKTFYGLTLKALGNLVFEYAERNNLNHRFNKEKRSAGKDWVYSFCKRHKLSLRVPEKTSLARAAGFNRPQVELFFRNLRQILNEKKILPHRLYNMDESGILTVPNKLPKVVAPRGKRTVGKIVSSERGQLITAVCCMGATGQYIPPALVFPRKRLKAELTDRAPAGTLQLVSDSGFITSELFLDGWIIFKHFAKAQLKTQFYSF
;
A
#
# COMPACT_ATOMS: atom_id res chain seq x y z
N MET A 1 30.20 -20.46 -6.08
CA MET A 1 29.04 -21.22 -6.58
C MET A 1 27.72 -20.87 -5.88
N GLU A 2 27.34 -21.47 -4.74
CA GLU A 2 26.04 -21.13 -4.11
C GLU A 2 26.00 -19.67 -3.63
N GLU A 3 27.14 -19.13 -3.17
CA GLU A 3 27.21 -17.72 -2.77
C GLU A 3 27.01 -16.77 -3.96
N GLU A 4 27.53 -17.08 -5.14
CA GLU A 4 27.30 -16.28 -6.36
C GLU A 4 25.81 -16.27 -6.74
N LEU A 5 25.14 -17.43 -6.67
CA LEU A 5 23.70 -17.52 -6.89
C LEU A 5 22.92 -16.71 -5.85
N ALA A 6 23.40 -16.69 -4.59
CA ALA A 6 22.79 -15.90 -3.54
C ALA A 6 22.98 -14.38 -3.78
N ILE A 7 24.17 -13.95 -4.20
CA ILE A 7 24.46 -12.56 -4.60
C ILE A 7 23.55 -12.16 -5.77
N TYR A 8 23.45 -13.00 -6.80
CA TYR A 8 22.59 -12.76 -7.95
C TYR A 8 21.11 -12.60 -7.56
N CYS A 9 20.61 -13.44 -6.64
CA CYS A 9 19.25 -13.30 -6.11
C CYS A 9 19.05 -11.95 -5.39
N ARG A 10 20.05 -11.48 -4.64
CA ARG A 10 20.00 -10.19 -3.92
C ARG A 10 20.03 -9.01 -4.90
N ASP A 11 20.79 -9.11 -5.99
CA ASP A 11 20.87 -8.02 -6.97
C ASP A 11 19.61 -7.92 -7.83
N LEU A 12 18.99 -9.05 -8.17
CA LEU A 12 17.67 -9.07 -8.80
C LEU A 12 16.57 -8.50 -7.88
N ASP A 13 16.65 -8.75 -6.57
CA ASP A 13 15.73 -8.16 -5.60
C ASP A 13 15.86 -6.63 -5.55
N LYS A 14 17.09 -6.09 -5.50
CA LYS A 14 17.35 -4.63 -5.54
C LYS A 14 16.79 -3.92 -6.77
N THR A 15 16.62 -4.66 -7.88
CA THR A 15 16.11 -4.12 -9.15
C THR A 15 14.62 -4.39 -9.34
N PHE A 16 13.91 -4.92 -8.33
CA PHE A 16 12.50 -5.29 -8.37
C PHE A 16 12.16 -6.48 -9.29
N TYR A 17 13.16 -7.29 -9.65
CA TYR A 17 13.03 -8.48 -10.50
C TYR A 17 13.34 -9.78 -9.74
N GLY A 18 12.93 -9.86 -8.47
CA GLY A 18 13.15 -11.03 -7.61
C GLY A 18 12.65 -12.35 -8.22
N LEU A 19 13.38 -13.44 -7.94
CA LEU A 19 13.08 -14.74 -8.52
C LEU A 19 11.97 -15.48 -7.78
N THR A 20 11.12 -16.17 -8.54
CA THR A 20 10.18 -17.16 -7.99
C THR A 20 10.90 -18.46 -7.64
N LEU A 21 10.30 -19.31 -6.80
CA LEU A 21 10.80 -20.66 -6.51
C LEU A 21 11.12 -21.47 -7.77
N LYS A 22 10.22 -21.40 -8.77
CA LYS A 22 10.38 -22.14 -10.03
C LYS A 22 11.52 -21.57 -10.85
N ALA A 23 11.61 -20.24 -10.97
CA ALA A 23 12.68 -19.58 -11.71
C ALA A 23 14.05 -19.87 -11.09
N LEU A 24 14.16 -19.82 -9.75
CA LEU A 24 15.37 -20.18 -9.04
C LEU A 24 15.74 -21.65 -9.23
N GLY A 25 14.77 -22.56 -9.18
CA GLY A 25 15.00 -23.99 -9.43
C GLY A 25 15.52 -24.27 -10.85
N ASN A 26 14.98 -23.56 -11.85
CA ASN A 26 15.43 -23.67 -13.24
C ASN A 26 16.83 -23.06 -13.43
N LEU A 27 17.08 -21.89 -12.85
CA LEU A 27 18.38 -21.21 -12.92
C LEU A 27 19.50 -22.09 -12.34
N VAL A 28 19.23 -22.74 -11.20
CA VAL A 28 20.20 -23.62 -10.54
C VAL A 28 20.48 -24.86 -11.40
N PHE A 29 19.45 -25.42 -12.03
CA PHE A 29 19.62 -26.55 -12.96
C PHE A 29 20.51 -26.15 -14.15
N GLU A 30 20.20 -25.04 -14.80
CA GLU A 30 20.99 -24.56 -15.95
C GLU A 30 22.41 -24.20 -15.56
N TYR A 31 22.60 -23.56 -14.41
CA TYR A 31 23.93 -23.27 -13.88
C TYR A 31 24.71 -24.56 -13.65
N ALA A 32 24.09 -25.59 -13.10
CA ALA A 32 24.77 -26.86 -12.81
C ALA A 32 25.14 -27.63 -14.09
N GLU A 33 24.26 -27.69 -15.09
CA GLU A 33 24.54 -28.28 -16.40
C GLU A 33 25.66 -27.52 -17.13
N ARG A 34 25.62 -26.18 -17.18
CA ARG A 34 26.65 -25.36 -17.86
C ARG A 34 28.03 -25.48 -17.22
N ASN A 35 28.09 -25.70 -15.91
CA ASN A 35 29.35 -25.89 -15.18
C ASN A 35 29.74 -27.37 -15.05
N ASN A 36 29.06 -28.28 -15.76
CA ASN A 36 29.30 -29.73 -15.73
C ASN A 36 29.33 -30.33 -14.31
N LEU A 37 28.46 -29.84 -13.44
CA LEU A 37 28.38 -30.29 -12.05
C LEU A 37 27.52 -31.53 -11.94
N ASN A 38 28.02 -32.53 -11.22
CA ASN A 38 27.22 -33.72 -10.94
C ASN A 38 26.05 -33.37 -10.01
N HIS A 39 24.82 -33.65 -10.45
CA HIS A 39 23.63 -33.35 -9.67
C HIS A 39 22.51 -34.40 -9.86
N ARG A 40 21.65 -34.50 -8.85
CA ARG A 40 20.45 -35.37 -8.86
C ARG A 40 19.16 -34.60 -9.22
N PHE A 41 19.29 -33.44 -9.86
CA PHE A 41 18.13 -32.66 -10.28
C PHE A 41 17.34 -33.37 -11.37
N ASN A 42 16.05 -33.01 -11.49
CA ASN A 42 15.17 -33.65 -12.44
C ASN A 42 15.44 -33.10 -13.86
N LYS A 43 15.97 -33.95 -14.74
CA LYS A 43 16.33 -33.59 -16.11
C LYS A 43 15.13 -33.38 -17.03
N GLU A 44 14.03 -34.11 -16.81
CA GLU A 44 12.78 -33.93 -17.59
C GLU A 44 12.14 -32.56 -17.32
N LYS A 45 12.10 -32.16 -16.04
CA LYS A 45 11.54 -30.88 -15.60
C LYS A 45 12.53 -29.72 -15.68
N ARG A 46 13.81 -30.02 -15.95
CA ARG A 46 14.93 -29.06 -16.02
C ARG A 46 14.97 -28.11 -14.82
N SER A 47 14.85 -28.66 -13.60
CA SER A 47 14.69 -27.87 -12.39
C SER A 47 15.24 -28.58 -11.15
N ALA A 48 15.80 -27.79 -10.23
CA ALA A 48 16.16 -28.27 -8.90
C ALA A 48 14.92 -28.61 -8.06
N GLY A 49 15.07 -29.60 -7.17
CA GLY A 49 13.99 -30.02 -6.28
C GLY A 49 13.59 -28.92 -5.29
N LYS A 50 12.31 -28.91 -4.87
CA LYS A 50 11.80 -27.93 -3.90
C LYS A 50 12.63 -27.91 -2.61
N ASP A 51 12.98 -29.09 -2.09
CA ASP A 51 13.76 -29.22 -0.85
C ASP A 51 15.15 -28.60 -0.96
N TRP A 52 15.79 -28.72 -2.13
CA TRP A 52 17.06 -28.07 -2.40
C TRP A 52 16.92 -26.55 -2.36
N VAL A 53 15.90 -26.00 -3.02
CA VAL A 53 15.66 -24.55 -3.08
C VAL A 53 15.34 -23.99 -1.69
N TYR A 54 14.48 -24.66 -0.92
CA TYR A 54 14.20 -24.25 0.47
C TYR A 54 15.44 -24.32 1.37
N SER A 55 16.27 -25.35 1.20
CA SER A 55 17.51 -25.50 1.96
C SER A 55 18.53 -24.43 1.57
N PHE A 56 18.66 -24.12 0.27
CA PHE A 56 19.48 -23.03 -0.25
C PHE A 56 19.05 -21.69 0.35
N CYS A 57 17.76 -21.37 0.31
CA CYS A 57 17.24 -20.14 0.92
C CYS A 57 17.56 -20.08 2.42
N LYS A 58 17.41 -21.19 3.15
CA LYS A 58 17.74 -21.27 4.59
C LYS A 58 19.23 -21.04 4.84
N ARG A 59 20.13 -21.65 4.06
CA ARG A 59 21.59 -21.49 4.18
C ARG A 59 22.03 -20.04 3.92
N HIS A 60 21.45 -19.41 2.91
CA HIS A 60 21.87 -18.08 2.42
C HIS A 60 21.03 -16.92 2.97
N LYS A 61 20.20 -17.18 3.99
CA LYS A 61 19.30 -16.22 4.66
C LYS A 61 18.35 -15.50 3.68
N LEU A 62 17.87 -16.21 2.67
CA LEU A 62 16.86 -15.75 1.72
C LEU A 62 15.48 -16.26 2.17
N SER A 63 14.43 -15.48 1.89
CA SER A 63 13.05 -15.85 2.23
C SER A 63 12.11 -15.55 1.07
N LEU A 64 11.09 -16.39 0.90
CA LEU A 64 10.03 -16.13 -0.07
C LEU A 64 9.07 -15.11 0.50
N ARG A 65 8.88 -14.02 -0.24
CA ARG A 65 7.97 -12.95 0.11
C ARG A 65 7.01 -12.70 -1.03
N VAL A 66 5.83 -12.16 -0.71
CA VAL A 66 4.92 -11.62 -1.71
C VAL A 66 5.38 -10.19 -1.99
N PRO A 67 5.83 -9.87 -3.21
CA PRO A 67 6.28 -8.52 -3.52
C PRO A 67 5.09 -7.55 -3.47
N GLU A 68 5.35 -6.34 -3.01
CA GLU A 68 4.37 -5.26 -3.12
C GLU A 68 4.30 -4.77 -4.56
N LYS A 69 3.08 -4.56 -5.07
CA LYS A 69 2.88 -3.99 -6.40
C LYS A 69 3.42 -2.56 -6.38
N THR A 70 4.55 -2.34 -7.05
CA THR A 70 5.20 -1.02 -7.16
C THR A 70 5.24 -0.64 -8.63
N SER A 71 4.74 0.56 -8.97
CA SER A 71 4.81 1.07 -10.34
C SER A 71 6.22 1.61 -10.62
N LEU A 72 6.62 1.59 -11.89
CA LEU A 72 7.93 2.11 -12.31
C LEU A 72 8.10 3.60 -11.91
N ALA A 73 7.04 4.39 -12.03
CA ALA A 73 7.02 5.79 -11.57
C ALA A 73 7.29 5.91 -10.06
N ARG A 74 6.74 5.02 -9.22
CA ARG A 74 7.02 5.01 -7.78
C ARG A 74 8.47 4.59 -7.50
N ALA A 75 8.96 3.55 -8.17
CA ALA A 75 10.35 3.12 -8.02
C ALA A 75 11.34 4.23 -8.43
N ALA A 76 11.05 4.96 -9.50
CA ALA A 76 11.84 6.09 -9.97
C ALA A 76 11.73 7.32 -9.05
N GLY A 77 10.54 7.61 -8.50
CA GLY A 77 10.32 8.78 -7.65
C GLY A 77 10.81 8.61 -6.20
N PHE A 78 10.79 7.40 -5.65
CA PHE A 78 11.22 7.09 -4.29
C PHE A 78 12.71 6.69 -4.22
N ASN A 79 13.59 7.52 -4.79
CA ASN A 79 15.03 7.37 -4.62
C ASN A 79 15.62 8.49 -3.76
N ARG A 80 16.78 8.23 -3.14
CA ARG A 80 17.41 9.17 -2.20
C ARG A 80 17.58 10.58 -2.78
N PRO A 81 18.17 10.78 -3.97
CA PRO A 81 18.27 12.10 -4.59
C PRO A 81 16.93 12.84 -4.77
N GLN A 82 15.89 12.15 -5.23
CA GLN A 82 14.56 12.75 -5.47
C GLN A 82 13.88 13.12 -4.14
N VAL A 83 13.97 12.25 -3.13
CA VAL A 83 13.44 12.51 -1.80
C VAL A 83 14.18 13.68 -1.14
N GLU A 84 15.50 13.74 -1.27
CA GLU A 84 16.30 14.85 -0.75
C GLU A 84 15.95 16.18 -1.44
N LEU A 85 15.80 16.17 -2.76
CA LEU A 85 15.33 17.31 -3.53
C LEU A 85 13.97 17.81 -3.05
N PHE A 86 13.01 16.89 -2.83
CA PHE A 86 11.69 17.22 -2.31
C PHE A 86 11.78 17.92 -0.94
N PHE A 87 12.49 17.34 0.03
CA PHE A 87 12.60 17.91 1.37
C PHE A 87 13.37 19.24 1.40
N ARG A 88 14.36 19.41 0.50
CA ARG A 88 15.06 20.68 0.33
C ARG A 88 14.10 21.77 -0.15
N ASN A 89 13.33 21.49 -1.20
CA ASN A 89 12.35 22.43 -1.76
C ASN A 89 11.25 22.75 -0.74
N LEU A 90 10.75 21.74 -0.03
CA LEU A 90 9.76 21.92 1.03
C LEU A 90 10.30 22.83 2.14
N ARG A 91 11.52 22.58 2.63
CA ARG A 91 12.15 23.41 3.68
C ARG A 91 12.32 24.85 3.22
N GLN A 92 12.74 25.07 1.98
CA GLN A 92 12.87 26.40 1.40
C GLN A 92 11.54 27.16 1.44
N ILE A 93 10.46 26.56 0.94
CA ILE A 93 9.12 27.17 0.91
C ILE A 93 8.62 27.46 2.32
N LEU A 94 8.78 26.51 3.25
CA LEU A 94 8.35 26.69 4.65
C LEU A 94 9.05 27.90 5.30
N ASN A 95 10.34 28.08 5.04
CA ASN A 95 11.12 29.20 5.57
C ASN A 95 10.74 30.53 4.91
N GLU A 96 10.66 30.57 3.58
CA GLU A 96 10.31 31.78 2.81
C GLU A 96 8.91 32.31 3.17
N LYS A 97 7.94 31.40 3.27
CA LYS A 97 6.54 31.75 3.56
C LYS A 97 6.23 31.80 5.05
N LYS A 98 7.20 31.49 5.92
CA LYS A 98 7.06 31.39 7.39
C LYS A 98 5.83 30.57 7.80
N ILE A 99 5.63 29.43 7.12
CA ILE A 99 4.47 28.56 7.38
C ILE A 99 4.70 27.82 8.70
N LEU A 100 3.84 28.09 9.67
CA LEU A 100 3.89 27.46 10.99
C LEU A 100 3.34 26.02 10.94
N PRO A 101 3.79 25.11 11.81
CA PRO A 101 3.34 23.71 11.81
C PRO A 101 1.81 23.54 11.89
N HIS A 102 1.11 24.38 12.64
CA HIS A 102 -0.36 24.34 12.77
C HIS A 102 -1.11 24.71 11.48
N ARG A 103 -0.39 25.19 10.45
CA ARG A 103 -0.91 25.49 9.11
C ARG A 103 -0.50 24.45 8.06
N LEU A 104 0.31 23.46 8.45
CA LEU A 104 0.76 22.40 7.57
C LEU A 104 -0.21 21.22 7.67
N TYR A 105 -0.87 20.91 6.57
CA TYR A 105 -1.83 19.81 6.49
C TYR A 105 -1.41 18.87 5.37
N ASN A 106 -1.49 17.57 5.64
CA ASN A 106 -1.44 16.54 4.63
C ASN A 106 -2.87 16.06 4.36
N MET A 107 -3.21 15.86 3.08
CA MET A 107 -4.49 15.31 2.65
C MET A 107 -4.18 14.10 1.78
N ASP A 108 -4.86 12.98 2.05
CA ASP A 108 -4.66 11.76 1.28
C ASP A 108 -5.99 11.01 1.11
N GLU A 109 -6.05 10.20 0.05
CA GLU A 109 -7.20 9.39 -0.32
C GLU A 109 -6.97 7.93 0.06
N SER A 110 -7.93 7.31 0.73
CA SER A 110 -7.92 5.89 1.03
C SER A 110 -9.21 5.21 0.58
N GLY A 111 -9.06 4.12 -0.15
CA GLY A 111 -10.18 3.29 -0.55
C GLY A 111 -10.58 2.31 0.56
N ILE A 112 -11.81 2.42 1.05
CA ILE A 112 -12.40 1.54 2.05
C ILE A 112 -13.37 0.58 1.37
N LEU A 113 -13.08 -0.72 1.45
CA LEU A 113 -13.98 -1.76 0.93
C LEU A 113 -15.01 -2.14 1.99
N THR A 114 -16.30 -2.13 1.62
CA THR A 114 -17.38 -2.59 2.52
C THR A 114 -17.32 -4.08 2.82
N VAL A 115 -16.69 -4.85 1.93
CA VAL A 115 -16.40 -6.27 2.14
C VAL A 115 -14.90 -6.50 1.90
N PRO A 116 -14.13 -6.98 2.90
CA PRO A 116 -12.70 -7.16 2.75
C PRO A 116 -12.37 -8.33 1.81
N ASN A 117 -11.53 -8.07 0.81
CA ASN A 117 -11.06 -9.08 -0.16
C ASN A 117 -10.15 -10.14 0.47
N LYS A 118 -9.47 -9.80 1.58
CA LYS A 118 -8.62 -10.73 2.32
C LYS A 118 -9.24 -10.99 3.68
N LEU A 119 -9.68 -12.23 3.87
CA LEU A 119 -10.17 -12.68 5.17
C LEU A 119 -9.00 -13.11 6.05
N PRO A 120 -9.07 -12.87 7.36
CA PRO A 120 -8.08 -13.39 8.28
C PRO A 120 -8.10 -14.92 8.25
N LYS A 121 -6.95 -15.54 8.53
CA LYS A 121 -6.89 -16.99 8.73
C LYS A 121 -7.76 -17.35 9.92
N VAL A 122 -8.58 -18.38 9.76
CA VAL A 122 -9.44 -18.91 10.82
C VAL A 122 -8.94 -20.28 11.27
N VAL A 123 -9.19 -20.61 12.53
CA VAL A 123 -8.92 -21.95 13.05
C VAL A 123 -9.93 -22.92 12.43
N ALA A 124 -9.45 -24.00 11.83
CA ALA A 124 -10.28 -25.02 11.21
C ALA A 124 -9.68 -26.42 11.40
N PRO A 125 -10.49 -27.49 11.43
CA PRO A 125 -10.00 -28.86 11.54
C PRO A 125 -8.97 -29.22 10.47
N ARG A 126 -7.88 -29.88 10.87
CA ARG A 126 -6.84 -30.35 9.95
C ARG A 126 -7.45 -31.32 8.93
N GLY A 127 -7.20 -31.08 7.65
CA GLY A 127 -7.73 -31.90 6.54
C GLY A 127 -9.07 -31.44 5.97
N LYS A 128 -9.75 -30.46 6.59
CA LYS A 128 -10.96 -29.85 6.00
C LYS A 128 -10.56 -29.03 4.76
N ARG A 129 -11.07 -29.42 3.59
CA ARG A 129 -10.74 -28.80 2.30
C ARG A 129 -11.40 -27.45 2.08
N THR A 130 -12.61 -27.25 2.60
CA THR A 130 -13.40 -26.02 2.41
C THR A 130 -13.70 -25.37 3.76
N VAL A 131 -13.22 -24.15 3.97
CA VAL A 131 -13.48 -23.36 5.17
C VAL A 131 -14.21 -22.10 4.74
N GLY A 132 -15.51 -22.03 5.06
CA GLY A 132 -16.36 -20.90 4.70
C GLY A 132 -16.41 -19.84 5.79
N LYS A 133 -16.63 -18.59 5.39
CA LYS A 133 -16.97 -17.47 6.28
C LYS A 133 -18.15 -16.73 5.66
N ILE A 134 -19.16 -16.43 6.47
CA ILE A 134 -20.29 -15.59 6.06
C ILE A 134 -19.79 -14.13 5.95
N VAL A 135 -20.09 -13.49 4.83
CA VAL A 135 -19.79 -12.08 4.55
C VAL A 135 -21.06 -11.37 4.11
N SER A 136 -21.13 -10.05 4.31
CA SER A 136 -22.35 -9.26 4.03
C SER A 136 -22.73 -9.20 2.55
N SER A 137 -21.80 -9.46 1.64
CA SER A 137 -22.02 -9.57 0.19
C SER A 137 -20.83 -10.28 -0.47
N GLU A 138 -21.05 -10.90 -1.64
CA GLU A 138 -19.98 -11.50 -2.44
C GLU A 138 -19.00 -10.46 -3.01
N ARG A 139 -19.48 -9.24 -3.28
CA ARG A 139 -18.66 -8.11 -3.76
C ARG A 139 -18.94 -6.87 -2.92
N GLY A 140 -17.89 -6.33 -2.31
CA GLY A 140 -17.92 -5.03 -1.65
C GLY A 140 -17.93 -3.90 -2.66
N GLN A 141 -18.45 -2.75 -2.24
CA GLN A 141 -18.27 -1.48 -2.94
C GLN A 141 -17.06 -0.76 -2.35
N LEU A 142 -16.31 -0.06 -3.20
CA LEU A 142 -15.23 0.82 -2.76
C LEU A 142 -15.82 2.18 -2.41
N ILE A 143 -15.64 2.59 -1.17
CA ILE A 143 -15.94 3.94 -0.68
C ILE A 143 -14.62 4.68 -0.61
N THR A 144 -14.54 5.86 -1.18
CA THR A 144 -13.34 6.71 -1.05
C THR A 144 -13.46 7.55 0.21
N ALA A 145 -12.44 7.48 1.08
CA ALA A 145 -12.28 8.36 2.22
C ALA A 145 -11.16 9.36 1.94
N VAL A 146 -11.47 10.65 2.03
CA VAL A 146 -10.48 11.73 1.97
C VAL A 146 -10.24 12.20 3.39
N CYS A 147 -9.03 11.96 3.88
CA CYS A 147 -8.63 12.29 5.25
C CYS A 147 -7.62 13.42 5.22
N CYS A 148 -7.71 14.34 6.18
CA CYS A 148 -6.77 15.44 6.28
C CYS A 148 -6.29 15.66 7.72
N MET A 149 -4.97 15.66 7.88
CA MET A 149 -4.28 15.72 9.16
C MET A 149 -3.30 16.89 9.16
N GLY A 150 -3.35 17.72 10.19
CA GLY A 150 -2.38 18.77 10.47
C GLY A 150 -1.14 18.22 11.16
N ALA A 151 0.00 18.90 10.99
CA ALA A 151 1.28 18.49 11.59
C ALA A 151 1.29 18.57 13.13
N THR A 152 0.34 19.29 13.73
CA THR A 152 0.12 19.37 15.19
C THR A 152 -0.77 18.25 15.73
N GLY A 153 -1.20 17.30 14.89
CA GLY A 153 -2.11 16.21 15.27
C GLY A 153 -3.59 16.57 15.21
N GLN A 154 -3.94 17.80 14.85
CA GLN A 154 -5.31 18.18 14.53
C GLN A 154 -5.75 17.48 13.25
N TYR A 155 -7.03 17.16 13.13
CA TYR A 155 -7.59 16.60 11.91
C TYR A 155 -8.84 17.36 11.50
N ILE A 156 -9.08 17.38 10.20
CA ILE A 156 -10.33 17.88 9.62
C ILE A 156 -11.23 16.66 9.44
N PRO A 157 -12.52 16.75 9.81
CA PRO A 157 -13.46 15.66 9.60
C PRO A 157 -13.37 15.10 8.17
N PRO A 158 -13.37 13.77 8.02
CA PRO A 158 -13.13 13.15 6.73
C PRO A 158 -14.26 13.45 5.75
N ALA A 159 -13.97 13.39 4.45
CA ALA A 159 -14.99 13.29 3.43
C ALA A 159 -15.14 11.85 2.96
N LEU A 160 -16.37 11.36 2.86
CA LEU A 160 -16.68 10.02 2.37
C LEU A 160 -17.43 10.13 1.04
N VAL A 161 -16.84 9.60 -0.02
CA VAL A 161 -17.40 9.53 -1.37
C VAL A 161 -18.01 8.16 -1.60
N PHE A 162 -19.33 8.10 -1.74
CA PHE A 162 -20.07 6.85 -1.96
C PHE A 162 -20.40 6.65 -3.45
N PRO A 163 -20.24 5.43 -4.00
CA PRO A 163 -20.57 5.10 -5.39
C PRO A 163 -22.09 5.03 -5.62
N ARG A 164 -22.76 6.19 -5.70
CA ARG A 164 -24.21 6.34 -5.79
C ARG A 164 -24.61 7.62 -6.54
N LYS A 165 -25.84 7.62 -7.07
CA LYS A 165 -26.49 8.80 -7.67
C LYS A 165 -27.22 9.70 -6.67
N ARG A 166 -27.63 9.15 -5.52
CA ARG A 166 -28.46 9.86 -4.54
C ARG A 166 -27.82 9.77 -3.16
N LEU A 167 -27.78 10.92 -2.49
CA LEU A 167 -27.38 11.04 -1.10
C LEU A 167 -28.44 10.38 -0.19
N LYS A 168 -27.98 9.69 0.84
CA LYS A 168 -28.82 9.07 1.88
C LYS A 168 -28.17 9.36 3.22
N ALA A 169 -28.88 10.00 4.15
CA ALA A 169 -28.30 10.46 5.42
C ALA A 169 -27.70 9.31 6.23
N GLU A 170 -28.30 8.12 6.14
CA GLU A 170 -27.90 6.91 6.86
C GLU A 170 -26.51 6.39 6.47
N LEU A 171 -25.94 6.84 5.35
CA LEU A 171 -24.60 6.44 4.93
C LEU A 171 -23.49 6.96 5.84
N THR A 172 -23.77 8.00 6.61
CA THR A 172 -22.85 8.56 7.61
C THR A 172 -23.32 8.26 9.03
N ASP A 173 -24.24 7.30 9.20
CA ASP A 173 -24.63 6.88 10.54
C ASP A 173 -23.40 6.39 11.31
N ARG A 174 -23.19 6.95 12.50
CA ARG A 174 -22.01 6.73 13.37
C ARG A 174 -20.66 7.14 12.77
N ALA A 175 -20.64 7.90 11.68
CA ALA A 175 -19.41 8.52 11.20
C ALA A 175 -18.94 9.61 12.18
N PRO A 176 -17.64 9.98 12.16
CA PRO A 176 -17.14 11.09 12.96
C PRO A 176 -17.96 12.37 12.74
N ALA A 177 -18.18 13.14 13.82
CA ALA A 177 -18.92 14.38 13.72
C ALA A 177 -18.28 15.34 12.71
N GLY A 178 -19.11 15.93 11.85
CA GLY A 178 -18.66 16.80 10.76
C GLY A 178 -18.18 16.07 9.50
N THR A 179 -18.29 14.74 9.43
CA THR A 179 -17.96 13.98 8.21
C THR A 179 -18.75 14.53 7.03
N LEU A 180 -18.03 14.89 5.97
CA LEU A 180 -18.63 15.36 4.74
C LEU A 180 -19.09 14.16 3.91
N GLN A 181 -20.38 14.12 3.60
CA GLN A 181 -20.93 13.12 2.71
C GLN A 181 -20.89 13.61 1.26
N LEU A 182 -20.21 12.85 0.39
CA LEU A 182 -20.16 13.07 -1.04
C LEU A 182 -20.66 11.82 -1.78
N VAL A 183 -21.17 12.01 -2.99
CA VAL A 183 -21.60 10.92 -3.85
C VAL A 183 -21.03 11.11 -5.25
N SER A 184 -20.61 10.02 -5.88
CA SER A 184 -20.21 10.00 -7.28
C SER A 184 -20.68 8.70 -7.94
N ASP A 185 -20.85 8.70 -9.25
CA ASP A 185 -21.28 7.48 -9.97
C ASP A 185 -20.28 6.32 -9.83
N SER A 186 -18.98 6.65 -9.75
CA SER A 186 -17.89 5.68 -9.71
C SER A 186 -17.37 5.40 -8.29
N GLY A 187 -17.73 6.23 -7.31
CA GLY A 187 -17.16 6.21 -5.96
C GLY A 187 -15.81 6.91 -5.83
N PHE A 188 -15.23 7.38 -6.93
CA PHE A 188 -13.98 8.15 -6.93
C PHE A 188 -14.26 9.65 -6.77
N ILE A 189 -13.24 10.37 -6.29
CA ILE A 189 -13.25 11.82 -6.27
C ILE A 189 -13.15 12.38 -7.70
N THR A 190 -13.96 13.39 -8.00
CA THR A 190 -13.87 14.19 -9.23
C THR A 190 -13.31 15.57 -8.90
N SER A 191 -12.84 16.31 -9.91
CA SER A 191 -12.33 17.67 -9.72
C SER A 191 -13.37 18.60 -9.06
N GLU A 192 -14.64 18.41 -9.40
CA GLU A 192 -15.77 19.16 -8.84
C GLU A 192 -15.96 18.83 -7.35
N LEU A 193 -16.03 17.55 -7.00
CA LEU A 193 -16.14 17.09 -5.62
C LEU A 193 -14.93 17.49 -4.76
N PHE A 194 -13.75 17.56 -5.36
CA PHE A 194 -12.55 18.07 -4.69
C PHE A 194 -12.69 19.55 -4.32
N LEU A 195 -13.26 20.38 -5.19
CA LEU A 195 -13.50 21.79 -4.89
C LEU A 195 -14.51 21.96 -3.75
N ASP A 196 -15.57 21.16 -3.73
CA ASP A 196 -16.55 21.15 -2.63
C ASP A 196 -15.87 20.74 -1.31
N GLY A 197 -15.06 19.68 -1.34
CA GLY A 197 -14.24 19.26 -0.20
C GLY A 197 -13.24 20.33 0.25
N TRP A 198 -12.65 21.08 -0.69
CA TRP A 198 -11.68 22.14 -0.43
C TRP A 198 -12.32 23.36 0.24
N ILE A 199 -13.54 23.73 -0.13
CA ILE A 199 -14.31 24.78 0.53
C ILE A 199 -14.54 24.42 2.00
N ILE A 200 -14.84 23.15 2.27
CA ILE A 200 -15.06 22.62 3.62
C ILE A 200 -13.75 22.54 4.41
N PHE A 201 -12.65 22.10 3.77
CA PHE A 201 -11.31 22.19 4.34
C PHE A 201 -10.99 23.62 4.79
N LYS A 202 -11.21 24.63 3.94
CA LYS A 202 -11.00 26.04 4.29
C LYS A 202 -11.86 26.49 5.47
N HIS A 203 -13.10 26.00 5.56
CA HIS A 203 -14.00 26.34 6.66
C HIS A 203 -13.49 25.75 7.99
N PHE A 204 -13.17 24.46 8.02
CA PHE A 204 -12.68 23.78 9.22
C PHE A 204 -11.29 24.22 9.66
N ALA A 205 -10.36 24.40 8.72
CA ALA A 205 -9.02 24.90 9.03
C ALA A 205 -9.07 26.30 9.68
N LYS A 206 -10.00 27.17 9.25
CA LYS A 206 -10.22 28.49 9.89
C LYS A 206 -10.88 28.38 11.25
N ALA A 207 -11.83 27.47 11.43
CA ALA A 207 -12.52 27.27 12.70
C ALA A 207 -11.56 26.78 13.79
N GLN A 208 -10.69 25.83 13.48
CA GLN A 208 -9.71 25.27 14.44
C GLN A 208 -8.63 26.29 14.85
N LEU A 209 -8.27 27.22 13.95
CA LEU A 209 -7.38 28.33 14.30
C LEU A 209 -7.99 29.26 15.35
N LYS A 210 -9.31 29.46 15.36
CA LYS A 210 -9.99 30.30 16.36
C LYS A 210 -10.06 29.62 17.72
N THR A 211 -10.22 28.29 17.76
CA THR A 211 -10.34 27.53 19.01
C THR A 211 -9.03 27.51 19.81
N GLN A 212 -7.86 27.59 19.15
CA GLN A 212 -6.56 27.62 19.85
C GLN A 212 -6.28 28.94 20.61
N PHE A 213 -7.02 30.02 20.35
CA PHE A 213 -6.88 31.27 21.10
C PHE A 213 -7.79 31.34 22.35
N TYR A 214 -8.57 30.30 22.60
CA TYR A 214 -9.45 30.19 23.77
C TYR A 214 -9.17 28.90 24.55
N SER A 215 -7.94 28.76 25.03
CA SER A 215 -7.61 27.78 26.07
C SER A 215 -6.35 28.22 26.80
N PHE A 216 -6.59 28.91 27.92
CA PHE A 216 -5.72 29.36 29.01
C PHE A 216 -4.41 30.07 28.67
#